data_AF-Q4C0P4-F1
#
_entry.id   AF-Q4C0P4-F1
#
_cell.length_a   1.000
_cell.length_b   1.000
_cell.length_c   1.000
_cell.angle_alpha   90.00
_cell.angle_beta   90.00
_cell.angle_gamma   90.00
#
_symmetry.space_group_name_H-M   'P 1'
#
loop_
_entity.id
_entity.type
_entity.pdbx_description
1 polymer ?
#
loop_
_entity_poly.entity_id
_entity_poly.type
_entity_poly.pdbx_seq_one_letter_code
_entity_poly.pdbx_strand_id
1 'polypeptide(L)'
;MAKKIEENFNKYDIDTVVVVGQTDGQSVGNRVSNLDKTLEKSATGNLPISKLTPGSNADLGLIRALAVVKELQRIFADNNPVETLDAQKSFRAYSAGQLTLPNGTFAEPNPKPDAQRRRIEIRFTKTRKTITAE
;
A
#
# COMPACT_ATOMS: atom_id res chain seq x y z
N MET A 1 12.35 12.68 2.05
CA MET A 1 11.17 11.88 2.45
C MET A 1 11.53 10.85 3.53
N ALA A 2 12.53 9.97 3.30
CA ALA A 2 13.01 9.00 4.29
C ALA A 2 13.30 9.62 5.67
N LYS A 3 14.15 10.64 5.74
CA LYS A 3 14.46 11.34 7.00
C LYS A 3 13.22 11.83 7.78
N LYS A 4 12.21 12.38 7.08
CA LYS A 4 10.97 12.86 7.73
C LYS A 4 10.09 11.71 8.23
N ILE A 5 10.16 10.55 7.57
CA ILE A 5 9.52 9.34 8.04
C ILE A 5 10.25 8.82 9.28
N GLU A 6 11.58 8.73 9.26
CA GLU A 6 12.40 8.33 10.43
C GLU A 6 12.17 9.25 11.64
N GLU A 7 12.13 10.56 11.43
CA GLU A 7 11.80 11.55 12.45
C GLU A 7 10.41 11.26 13.08
N ASN A 8 9.42 10.91 12.27
CA ASN A 8 8.09 10.54 12.76
C ASN A 8 8.09 9.20 13.51
N PHE A 9 8.91 8.23 13.09
CA PHE A 9 9.08 6.95 13.81
C PHE A 9 9.56 7.19 15.24
N ASN A 10 10.64 7.95 15.37
CA ASN A 10 11.24 8.23 16.67
C ASN A 10 10.35 9.12 17.54
N LYS A 11 9.73 10.16 16.96
CA LYS A 11 8.94 11.13 17.72
C LYS A 11 7.63 10.56 18.24
N TYR A 12 6.97 9.69 17.48
CA TYR A 12 5.62 9.21 17.79
C TYR A 12 5.55 7.71 18.11
N ASP A 13 6.70 7.04 18.28
CA ASP A 13 6.80 5.62 18.59
C ASP A 13 5.98 4.75 17.60
N ILE A 14 6.19 5.05 16.32
CA ILE A 14 5.59 4.35 15.18
C ILE A 14 6.46 3.17 14.83
N ASP A 15 5.85 2.00 14.61
CA ASP A 15 6.54 0.78 14.23
C ASP A 15 6.16 0.28 12.83
N THR A 16 5.12 0.87 12.22
CA THR A 16 4.51 0.37 10.98
C THR A 16 4.09 1.53 10.08
N VAL A 17 4.42 1.43 8.80
CA VAL A 17 3.93 2.31 7.74
C VAL A 17 2.94 1.54 6.88
N VAL A 18 1.70 1.97 6.89
CA VAL A 18 0.64 1.39 6.07
C VAL A 18 0.39 2.27 4.86
N VAL A 19 0.62 1.73 3.68
CA VAL A 19 0.28 2.35 2.40
C VAL A 19 -1.04 1.79 1.93
N VAL A 20 -2.06 2.64 1.78
CA VAL A 20 -3.40 2.27 1.33
C VAL A 20 -3.65 2.84 -0.06
N GLY A 21 -3.89 1.95 -1.02
CA GLY A 21 -4.27 2.32 -2.38
C GLY A 21 -5.78 2.49 -2.51
N GLN A 22 -6.19 3.63 -3.04
CA GLN A 22 -7.58 3.97 -3.31
C GLN A 22 -7.81 4.12 -4.82
N THR A 23 -8.98 3.74 -5.29
CA THR A 23 -9.45 3.93 -6.67
C THR A 23 -10.71 4.78 -6.69
N ASP A 24 -11.14 5.19 -7.88
CA ASP A 24 -12.51 5.67 -8.09
C ASP A 24 -13.42 4.48 -8.40
N GLY A 25 -14.71 4.74 -8.62
CA GLY A 25 -15.66 3.68 -8.94
C GLY A 25 -15.66 3.26 -10.42
N GLN A 26 -14.82 3.87 -11.27
CA GLN A 26 -14.65 3.40 -12.63
C GLN A 26 -14.07 1.99 -12.60
N SER A 27 -14.70 1.06 -13.32
CA SER A 27 -14.21 -0.31 -13.40
C SER A 27 -12.86 -0.37 -14.12
N VAL A 28 -11.92 -1.13 -13.57
CA VAL A 28 -10.65 -1.52 -14.20
C VAL A 28 -10.84 -2.31 -15.51
N GLY A 29 -12.06 -2.79 -15.76
CA GLY A 29 -12.44 -3.55 -16.96
C GLY A 29 -12.41 -5.06 -16.75
N ASN A 30 -12.68 -5.81 -17.82
CA ASN A 30 -12.86 -7.27 -17.77
C ASN A 30 -11.54 -8.03 -17.96
N ARG A 31 -10.56 -7.79 -17.08
CA ARG A 31 -9.30 -8.56 -17.08
C ARG A 31 -9.34 -9.66 -16.03
N VAL A 32 -8.81 -10.83 -16.36
CA VAL A 32 -8.63 -11.90 -15.37
C VAL A 32 -7.43 -11.55 -14.49
N SER A 33 -7.64 -11.52 -13.17
CA SER A 33 -6.59 -11.25 -12.20
C SER A 33 -5.53 -12.35 -12.21
N ASN A 34 -4.27 -11.99 -11.96
CA ASN A 34 -3.19 -12.96 -11.74
C ASN A 34 -2.57 -12.89 -10.33
N LEU A 35 -3.23 -12.16 -9.41
CA LEU A 35 -2.66 -11.84 -8.10
C LEU A 35 -2.43 -13.10 -7.27
N ASP A 36 -3.39 -14.01 -7.21
CA ASP A 36 -3.29 -15.29 -6.46
C ASP A 36 -2.07 -16.14 -6.87
N LYS A 37 -1.51 -15.93 -8.06
CA LYS A 37 -0.38 -16.70 -8.58
C LYS A 37 0.97 -15.96 -8.47
N THR A 38 0.95 -14.63 -8.35
CA THR A 38 2.12 -13.80 -8.65
C THR A 38 2.36 -12.63 -7.70
N LEU A 39 1.40 -12.34 -6.81
CA LEU A 39 1.48 -11.21 -5.89
C LEU A 39 2.67 -11.34 -4.94
N GLU A 40 2.86 -12.49 -4.31
CA GLU A 40 3.94 -12.76 -3.35
C GLU A 40 5.31 -12.72 -4.03
N LYS A 41 5.39 -13.21 -5.28
CA LYS A 41 6.61 -13.09 -6.09
C LYS A 41 6.98 -11.64 -6.33
N SER A 42 5.99 -10.77 -6.55
CA SER A 42 6.24 -9.35 -6.73
C SER A 42 6.58 -8.64 -5.42
N ALA A 43 5.91 -9.00 -4.32
CA ALA A 43 6.19 -8.48 -2.99
C ALA A 43 7.62 -8.81 -2.53
N THR A 44 8.09 -10.02 -2.81
CA THR A 44 9.46 -10.47 -2.50
C THR A 44 10.51 -9.98 -3.50
N GLY A 45 10.12 -9.27 -4.57
CA GLY A 45 11.04 -8.72 -5.58
C GLY A 45 11.46 -9.71 -6.68
N ASN A 46 10.91 -10.93 -6.69
CA ASN A 46 11.18 -11.96 -7.70
C ASN A 46 10.39 -11.75 -9.01
N LEU A 47 9.43 -10.82 -9.03
CA LEU A 47 8.66 -10.44 -10.21
C LEU A 47 8.44 -8.92 -10.24
N PRO A 48 8.60 -8.23 -11.40
CA PRO A 48 8.27 -6.82 -11.48
C PRO A 48 6.78 -6.57 -11.24
N ILE A 49 6.45 -5.52 -10.50
CA ILE A 49 5.05 -5.12 -10.23
C ILE A 49 4.25 -4.89 -11.53
N SER A 50 4.91 -4.46 -12.60
CA SER A 50 4.30 -4.27 -13.94
C SER A 50 3.77 -5.56 -14.59
N LYS A 51 4.08 -6.74 -14.02
CA LYS A 51 3.54 -8.03 -14.45
C LYS A 51 2.26 -8.43 -13.70
N LEU A 52 1.85 -7.66 -12.69
CA LEU A 52 0.57 -7.86 -12.01
C LEU A 52 -0.57 -7.30 -12.86
N THR A 53 -1.67 -8.05 -12.94
CA THR A 53 -2.88 -7.67 -13.66
C THR A 53 -4.03 -7.65 -12.68
N PRO A 54 -4.63 -6.47 -12.39
CA PRO A 54 -5.79 -6.39 -11.52
C PRO A 54 -7.05 -6.90 -12.22
N GLY A 55 -7.86 -7.69 -11.51
CA GLY A 55 -9.22 -8.05 -11.95
C GLY A 55 -10.32 -7.20 -11.31
N SER A 56 -9.97 -6.38 -10.32
CA SER A 56 -10.90 -5.51 -9.62
C SER A 56 -10.24 -4.19 -9.20
N ASN A 57 -11.04 -3.24 -8.73
CA ASN A 57 -10.54 -2.02 -8.11
C ASN A 57 -9.82 -2.28 -6.79
N ALA A 58 -10.21 -3.33 -6.05
CA ALA A 58 -9.49 -3.76 -4.86
C ALA A 58 -8.09 -4.25 -5.24
N ASP A 59 -7.98 -5.07 -6.29
CA ASP A 59 -6.70 -5.54 -6.83
C ASP A 59 -5.82 -4.36 -7.28
N LEU A 60 -6.38 -3.42 -8.05
CA LEU A 60 -5.64 -2.26 -8.52
C LEU A 60 -5.13 -1.40 -7.36
N GLY A 61 -5.96 -1.16 -6.35
CA GLY A 61 -5.55 -0.45 -5.14
C GLY A 61 -4.36 -1.15 -4.46
N LEU A 62 -4.40 -2.48 -4.33
CA LEU A 62 -3.33 -3.25 -3.71
C LEU A 62 -2.01 -3.17 -4.50
N ILE A 63 -2.08 -3.35 -5.82
CA ILE A 63 -0.90 -3.27 -6.71
C ILE A 63 -0.24 -1.88 -6.61
N ARG A 64 -1.06 -0.81 -6.63
CA ARG A 64 -0.55 0.57 -6.51
C ARG A 64 0.11 0.81 -5.16
N ALA A 65 -0.51 0.34 -4.08
CA ALA A 65 0.07 0.44 -2.74
C ALA A 65 1.39 -0.32 -2.64
N LEU A 66 1.45 -1.54 -3.20
CA LEU A 66 2.66 -2.35 -3.20
C LEU A 66 3.79 -1.67 -3.99
N ALA A 67 3.49 -1.06 -5.15
CA ALA A 67 4.48 -0.29 -5.91
C ALA A 67 5.13 0.82 -5.06
N VAL A 68 4.33 1.58 -4.32
CA VAL A 68 4.81 2.63 -3.42
C VAL A 68 5.61 2.05 -2.27
N VAL A 69 5.19 0.92 -1.68
CA VAL A 69 5.97 0.23 -0.64
C VAL A 69 7.36 -0.15 -1.16
N LYS A 70 7.45 -0.76 -2.35
CA LYS A 70 8.75 -1.15 -2.93
C LYS A 70 9.65 0.07 -3.17
N GLU A 71 9.08 1.19 -3.63
CA GLU A 71 9.84 2.42 -3.82
C GLU A 71 10.30 3.03 -2.49
N LEU A 72 9.45 3.03 -1.46
CA LEU A 72 9.85 3.47 -0.12
C LEU A 72 10.97 2.59 0.43
N GLN A 73 10.84 1.26 0.37
CA GLN A 73 11.90 0.33 0.79
C GLN A 73 13.22 0.62 0.09
N ARG A 74 13.20 0.89 -1.23
CA ARG A 74 14.38 1.28 -2.01
C ARG A 74 15.01 2.58 -1.50
N ILE A 75 14.21 3.64 -1.35
CA ILE A 75 14.68 4.94 -0.83
C ILE A 75 15.31 4.77 0.56
N PHE A 76 14.72 3.94 1.42
CA PHE A 76 15.27 3.68 2.75
C PHE A 76 16.61 2.93 2.70
N ALA A 77 16.71 1.90 1.84
CA ALA A 77 17.94 1.13 1.65
C ALA A 77 19.10 2.00 1.15
N ASP A 78 18.81 2.95 0.25
CA ASP A 78 19.81 3.86 -0.31
C ASP A 78 20.35 4.88 0.73
N ASN A 79 19.57 5.22 1.78
CA ASN A 79 19.93 6.27 2.73
C ASN A 79 20.62 5.77 4.01
N ASN A 80 20.32 4.57 4.52
CA ASN A 80 21.00 4.01 5.70
C ASN A 80 20.84 2.47 5.81
N PRO A 81 21.77 1.66 5.27
CA PRO A 81 21.62 0.21 5.08
C PRO A 81 21.45 -0.64 6.35
N VAL A 82 21.94 -0.16 7.50
CA VAL A 82 22.08 -0.98 8.73
C VAL A 82 20.80 -0.98 9.57
N GLU A 83 20.06 0.13 9.60
CA GLU A 83 18.73 0.22 10.25
C GLU A 83 17.58 -0.18 9.31
N THR A 84 17.86 -0.41 8.01
CA THR A 84 16.82 -0.62 7.00
C THR A 84 16.10 -1.97 7.09
N LEU A 85 16.74 -3.00 7.63
CA LEU A 85 16.22 -4.36 7.57
C LEU A 85 14.91 -4.54 8.37
N ASP A 86 14.79 -3.87 9.52
CA ASP A 86 13.54 -3.87 10.29
C ASP A 86 12.51 -2.90 9.69
N ALA A 87 12.96 -1.74 9.19
CA ALA A 87 12.09 -0.80 8.49
C ALA A 87 11.40 -1.44 7.27
N GLN A 88 12.10 -2.30 6.50
CA GLN A 88 11.51 -3.01 5.37
C GLN A 88 10.35 -3.93 5.77
N LYS A 89 10.40 -4.54 6.95
CA LYS A 89 9.34 -5.41 7.50
C LYS A 89 8.15 -4.63 8.06
N SER A 90 8.35 -3.34 8.35
CA SER A 90 7.34 -2.43 8.88
C SER A 90 6.41 -1.84 7.82
N PHE A 91 6.66 -2.06 6.52
CA PHE A 91 5.77 -1.57 5.46
C PHE A 91 4.66 -2.57 5.14
N ARG A 92 3.43 -2.06 5.05
CA ARG A 92 2.24 -2.84 4.68
C ARG A 92 1.53 -2.18 3.50
N ALA A 93 1.18 -2.96 2.49
CA ALA A 93 0.36 -2.52 1.37
C ALA A 93 -1.07 -3.02 1.55
N TYR A 94 -2.05 -2.12 1.56
CA TYR A 94 -3.47 -2.44 1.61
C TYR A 94 -4.24 -1.76 0.49
N SER A 95 -5.44 -2.29 0.24
CA SER A 95 -6.40 -1.71 -0.68
C SER A 95 -7.66 -1.31 0.06
N ALA A 96 -8.14 -0.12 -0.22
CA ALA A 96 -9.50 0.29 0.13
C ALA A 96 -10.41 0.34 -1.11
N GLY A 97 -9.89 -0.01 -2.30
CA GLY A 97 -10.62 0.10 -3.57
C GLY A 97 -11.28 1.46 -3.72
N GLN A 98 -12.55 1.48 -4.14
CA GLN A 98 -13.35 2.70 -4.24
C GLN A 98 -14.15 3.04 -2.98
N LEU A 99 -13.92 2.37 -1.85
CA LEU A 99 -14.83 2.35 -0.71
C LEU A 99 -14.96 3.69 0.00
N THR A 100 -13.90 4.50 0.04
CA THR A 100 -13.86 5.71 0.89
C THR A 100 -13.51 6.98 0.13
N LEU A 101 -14.20 8.06 0.49
CA LEU A 101 -13.92 9.42 0.03
C LEU A 101 -12.74 10.04 0.81
N PRO A 102 -12.14 11.15 0.32
CA PRO A 102 -11.02 11.80 1.00
C PRO A 102 -11.32 12.27 2.43
N ASN A 103 -12.58 12.56 2.74
CA ASN A 103 -13.05 12.92 4.08
C ASN A 103 -13.22 11.71 5.02
N GLY A 104 -12.95 10.49 4.56
CA GLY A 104 -13.03 9.25 5.32
C GLY A 104 -14.41 8.58 5.34
N THR A 105 -15.45 9.19 4.75
CA THR A 105 -16.78 8.56 4.68
C THR A 105 -16.84 7.50 3.59
N PHE A 106 -17.82 6.59 3.68
CA PHE A 106 -18.09 5.66 2.59
C PHE A 106 -18.56 6.41 1.34
N ALA A 107 -18.16 5.89 0.18
CA ALA A 107 -18.54 6.44 -1.10
C ALA A 107 -19.81 5.78 -1.62
N GLU A 108 -20.73 6.59 -2.15
CA GLU A 108 -21.87 6.09 -2.90
C GLU A 108 -21.43 5.42 -4.22
N PRO A 109 -22.22 4.46 -4.75
CA PRO A 109 -21.97 3.86 -6.04
C PRO A 109 -21.88 4.92 -7.15
N ASN A 110 -20.70 5.06 -7.75
CA ASN A 110 -20.48 5.98 -8.86
C ASN A 110 -19.44 5.41 -9.84
N PRO A 111 -19.86 4.92 -11.02
CA PRO A 111 -18.95 4.30 -11.99
C PRO A 111 -18.16 5.31 -12.83
N LYS A 112 -18.36 6.62 -12.63
CA LYS A 112 -17.68 7.66 -13.41
C LYS A 112 -16.23 7.83 -12.94
N PRO A 113 -15.31 8.19 -13.86
CA PRO A 113 -13.95 8.53 -13.50
C PRO A 113 -13.92 9.73 -12.55
N ASP A 114 -13.09 9.65 -11.51
CA ASP A 114 -12.91 10.71 -10.52
C ASP A 114 -11.46 10.75 -10.04
N ALA A 115 -10.72 11.78 -10.47
CA ALA A 115 -9.32 11.94 -10.12
C ALA A 115 -9.09 12.20 -8.62
N GLN A 116 -10.03 12.84 -7.92
CA GLN A 116 -9.88 13.17 -6.50
C GLN A 116 -9.96 11.92 -5.61
N ARG A 117 -10.63 10.88 -6.09
CA ARG A 117 -10.72 9.59 -5.38
C ARG A 117 -9.49 8.70 -5.58
N ARG A 118 -8.79 8.82 -6.71
CA ARG A 118 -7.61 8.01 -7.07
C ARG A 118 -6.34 8.45 -6.33
N ARG A 119 -6.21 8.10 -5.05
CA ARG A 119 -5.12 8.54 -4.15
C ARG A 119 -4.35 7.39 -3.51
N ILE A 120 -3.20 7.72 -2.92
CA ILE A 120 -2.44 6.85 -2.01
C ILE A 120 -2.45 7.54 -0.64
N GLU A 121 -2.82 6.79 0.39
CA GLU A 121 -2.70 7.26 1.78
C GLU A 121 -1.53 6.54 2.44
N ILE A 122 -0.64 7.29 3.08
CA ILE A 122 0.46 6.73 3.88
C ILE A 122 0.14 7.02 5.34
N ARG A 123 -0.08 5.97 6.11
CA ARG A 123 -0.46 6.03 7.53
C ARG A 123 0.70 5.56 8.38
N PHE A 124 1.04 6.34 9.38
CA PHE A 124 2.01 5.98 10.41
C PHE A 124 1.24 5.40 11.58
N THR A 125 1.48 4.13 11.89
CA THR A 125 0.72 3.40 12.91
C THR A 125 1.64 2.71 13.90
N LYS A 126 1.20 2.61 15.15
CA LYS A 126 1.79 1.73 16.14
C LYS A 126 0.98 0.44 16.21
N THR A 127 1.53 -0.68 15.78
CA THR A 127 0.91 -1.98 15.98
C THR A 127 1.02 -2.35 17.46
N ARG A 128 -0.11 -2.54 18.14
CA ARG A 128 -0.07 -3.24 19.43
C ARG A 128 0.55 -4.60 19.18
N LYS A 129 1.48 -5.05 20.03
CA LYS A 129 1.93 -6.45 20.02
C LYS A 129 0.69 -7.33 19.96
N THR A 130 0.51 -8.04 18.84
CA THR A 130 -0.62 -8.95 18.68
C THR A 130 -0.44 -10.04 19.72
N ILE A 131 -1.34 -10.10 20.71
CA ILE A 131 -1.49 -11.30 21.52
C ILE A 131 -2.30 -12.24 20.63
N THR A 132 -1.63 -13.23 20.05
CA THR A 132 -2.33 -14.33 19.38
C THR A 132 -3.15 -15.05 20.45
N ALA A 133 -4.48 -15.05 20.30
CA ALA A 133 -5.31 -16.00 21.01
C ALA A 133 -5.13 -17.34 20.27
N GLU A 134 -4.57 -18.32 20.97
CA GLU A 134 -4.54 -19.73 20.54
C GLU A 134 -5.95 -20.34 20.60
#